data_AF-A0AAW2CR17-F1
#
_entry.id   AF-A0AAW2CR17-F1
#
_cell.length_a   1.000
_cell.length_b   1.000
_cell.length_c   1.000
_cell.angle_alpha   90.00
_cell.angle_beta   90.00
_cell.angle_gamma   90.00
#
_symmetry.space_group_name_H-M   'P 1'
#
loop_
_entity.id
_entity.type
_entity.pdbx_description
1 polymer ?
#
loop_
_entity_poly.entity_id
_entity_poly.type
_entity_poly.pdbx_seq_one_letter_code
_entity_poly.pdbx_strand_id
1 'polypeptide(L)'
;MVFLEEDPKWFQTVLKDSPNLKAHTVKYRTQLSQANYLLSSNRSERLCSPSDAYLRGNMRCRLALENLLDEVYETEWDLIMIDALRGYFAEVSGRMGAIFSAAIMARNRKGSGLN
;
A
#
# COMPACT_ATOMS: atom_id res chain seq x y z
N MET A 1 -0.65 -10.40 -13.12
CA MET A 1 -1.03 -9.16 -12.40
C MET A 1 -1.54 -9.56 -11.02
N VAL A 2 -1.05 -8.92 -9.97
CA VAL A 2 -1.52 -9.14 -8.59
C VAL A 2 -2.39 -7.96 -8.19
N PHE A 3 -3.54 -8.24 -7.60
CA PHE A 3 -4.49 -7.23 -7.11
C PHE A 3 -4.49 -7.21 -5.59
N LEU A 4 -4.48 -6.01 -5.00
CA LEU A 4 -4.63 -5.78 -3.57
C LEU A 4 -5.92 -4.99 -3.35
N GLU A 5 -6.88 -5.59 -2.65
CA GLU A 5 -8.22 -5.01 -2.45
C GLU A 5 -8.53 -4.81 -0.97
N GLU A 6 -9.13 -3.68 -0.59
CA GLU A 6 -9.50 -3.38 0.79
C GLU A 6 -10.90 -3.84 1.18
N ASP A 7 -11.83 -3.98 0.22
CA ASP A 7 -13.19 -4.48 0.44
C ASP A 7 -13.27 -6.01 0.27
N PRO A 8 -13.40 -6.79 1.37
CA PRO A 8 -13.50 -8.24 1.30
C PRO A 8 -14.79 -8.73 0.61
N LYS A 9 -15.87 -7.93 0.59
CA LYS A 9 -17.12 -8.30 -0.09
C LYS A 9 -16.96 -8.20 -1.60
N TRP A 10 -16.39 -7.09 -2.07
CA TRP A 10 -16.04 -6.94 -3.49
C TRP A 10 -15.07 -8.05 -3.92
N PHE A 11 -14.03 -8.29 -3.11
CA PHE A 11 -13.05 -9.34 -3.35
C PHE A 11 -13.68 -10.72 -3.56
N GLN A 12 -14.54 -11.15 -2.63
CA GLN A 12 -15.22 -12.46 -2.72
C GLN A 12 -16.13 -12.55 -3.95
N THR A 13 -16.84 -11.46 -4.26
CA THR A 13 -17.74 -11.40 -5.42
C THR A 13 -16.96 -11.56 -6.72
N VAL A 14 -15.86 -10.81 -6.88
CA VAL A 14 -15.04 -10.86 -8.09
C VAL A 14 -14.33 -12.19 -8.26
N LEU A 15 -13.78 -12.78 -7.20
CA LEU A 15 -13.12 -14.09 -7.30
C LEU A 15 -14.09 -15.23 -7.62
N LYS A 16 -15.37 -15.11 -7.25
CA LYS A 16 -16.39 -16.08 -7.67
C LYS A 16 -16.57 -16.08 -9.18
N ASP A 17 -16.59 -14.91 -9.80
CA ASP A 17 -16.80 -14.74 -11.24
C ASP A 17 -15.49 -14.91 -12.04
N SER A 18 -14.34 -14.75 -11.39
CA SER A 18 -13.01 -14.84 -12.00
C SER A 18 -12.02 -15.58 -11.08
N PRO A 19 -12.13 -16.91 -10.96
CA PRO A 19 -11.33 -17.69 -10.00
C PRO A 19 -9.84 -17.73 -10.31
N ASN A 20 -9.45 -17.43 -11.56
CA ASN A 20 -8.05 -17.36 -11.98
C ASN A 20 -7.37 -16.02 -11.64
N LEU A 21 -8.12 -15.04 -11.12
CA LEU A 21 -7.58 -13.74 -10.74
C LEU A 21 -6.72 -13.89 -9.49
N LYS A 22 -5.46 -13.46 -9.57
CA LYS A 22 -4.57 -13.41 -8.41
C LYS A 22 -4.82 -12.13 -7.63
N ALA A 23 -5.65 -12.21 -6.60
CA ALA A 23 -6.00 -11.08 -5.75
C ALA A 23 -5.81 -11.43 -4.27
N HIS A 24 -5.51 -10.43 -3.45
CA HIS A 24 -5.42 -10.55 -2.00
C HIS A 24 -6.10 -9.38 -1.30
N THR A 25 -6.70 -9.64 -0.14
CA THR A 25 -7.24 -8.57 0.69
C THR A 25 -6.13 -7.85 1.45
N VAL A 26 -6.15 -6.52 1.47
CA VAL A 26 -5.25 -5.68 2.25
C VAL A 26 -6.04 -4.98 3.36
N LYS A 27 -5.46 -4.88 4.55
CA LYS A 27 -6.04 -4.12 5.67
C LYS A 27 -5.24 -2.85 5.89
N TYR A 28 -5.85 -1.72 5.63
CA TYR A 28 -5.31 -0.42 6.01
C TYR A 28 -5.59 -0.14 7.49
N ARG A 29 -4.60 0.40 8.18
CA ARG A 29 -4.71 0.87 9.58
C ARG A 29 -4.90 2.38 9.69
N THR A 30 -5.10 3.04 8.55
CA THR A 30 -5.28 4.48 8.44
C THR A 30 -6.63 4.81 7.83
N GLN A 31 -7.16 5.97 8.18
CA GLN A 31 -8.41 6.52 7.64
C GLN A 31 -8.15 7.87 7.00
N LEU A 32 -9.01 8.28 6.07
CA LEU A 32 -8.91 9.57 5.39
C LEU A 32 -8.96 10.75 6.37
N SER A 33 -9.78 10.65 7.42
CA SER A 33 -9.87 11.61 8.52
C SER A 33 -8.53 11.87 9.22
N GLN A 34 -7.59 10.93 9.14
CA GLN A 34 -6.27 11.02 9.78
C GLN A 34 -5.22 11.67 8.89
N ALA A 35 -5.55 12.11 7.66
CA ALA A 35 -4.58 12.60 6.68
C ALA A 35 -3.63 13.68 7.24
N ASN A 36 -4.17 14.71 7.92
CA ASN A 36 -3.37 15.78 8.50
C ASN A 36 -2.39 15.26 9.57
N TYR A 37 -2.87 14.38 10.45
CA TYR A 37 -2.03 13.75 11.46
C TYR A 37 -0.92 12.90 10.84
N LEU A 38 -1.25 12.12 9.80
CA LEU A 38 -0.28 11.28 9.10
C LEU A 38 0.82 12.13 8.44
N LEU A 39 0.46 13.24 7.81
CA LEU A 39 1.43 14.18 7.21
C LEU A 39 2.36 14.80 8.26
N SER A 40 1.84 15.15 9.44
CA SER A 40 2.66 15.72 10.51
C SER A 40 3.56 14.67 11.17
N SER A 41 3.01 13.50 11.52
CA SER A 41 3.75 12.44 12.23
C SER A 41 4.84 11.81 11.36
N ASN A 42 4.61 11.73 10.04
CA ASN A 42 5.57 11.19 9.08
C ASN A 42 6.90 11.95 9.07
N ARG A 43 6.89 13.25 9.39
CA ARG A 43 8.10 14.08 9.43
C ARG A 43 8.96 13.81 10.67
N SER A 44 8.34 13.41 11.76
CA SER A 44 9.01 13.13 13.04
C SER A 44 9.38 11.67 13.23
N GLU A 45 8.71 10.74 12.54
CA GLU A 45 9.00 9.31 12.63
C GLU A 45 10.15 8.94 11.69
N ARG A 46 11.31 8.65 12.28
CA ARG A 46 12.53 8.27 11.54
C ARG A 46 12.27 7.07 10.62
N LEU A 47 11.53 6.06 11.05
CA LEU A 47 11.23 4.86 10.24
C LEU A 47 10.18 5.10 9.15
N CYS A 48 9.64 6.31 9.04
CA CYS A 48 8.89 6.77 7.88
C CYS A 48 9.73 7.64 6.94
N SER A 49 10.94 8.02 7.34
CA SER A 49 11.78 8.87 6.50
C SER A 49 12.21 8.12 5.25
N PRO A 50 12.37 8.81 4.10
CA PRO A 50 12.80 8.14 2.88
C PRO A 50 14.08 7.30 3.03
N SER A 51 15.00 7.70 3.92
CA SER A 51 16.30 7.03 4.10
C SER A 51 16.28 5.79 4.99
N ASP A 52 15.36 5.71 5.95
CA ASP A 52 15.28 4.60 6.92
C ASP A 52 14.01 3.74 6.74
N ALA A 53 13.07 4.15 5.89
CA ALA A 53 11.80 3.46 5.75
C ALA A 53 11.94 2.07 5.11
N TYR A 54 11.22 1.12 5.71
CA TYR A 54 10.99 -0.23 5.18
C TYR A 54 9.50 -0.56 5.36
N LEU A 55 9.01 -1.57 4.65
CA LEU A 55 7.58 -1.93 4.69
C LEU A 55 7.31 -3.11 5.62
N ARG A 56 7.86 -4.29 5.30
CA ARG A 56 7.60 -5.54 6.01
C ARG A 56 7.87 -5.38 7.51
N GLY A 57 6.82 -5.51 8.33
CA GLY A 57 6.88 -5.41 9.79
C GLY A 57 7.13 -4.01 10.36
N ASN A 58 7.09 -2.94 9.55
CA ASN A 58 7.26 -1.57 10.05
C ASN A 58 6.00 -1.06 10.78
N MET A 59 5.82 -1.53 12.01
CA MET A 59 4.67 -1.13 12.83
C MET A 59 4.74 0.33 13.27
N ARG A 60 5.94 0.93 13.34
CA ARG A 60 6.15 2.33 13.77
C ARG A 60 5.70 3.32 12.71
N CYS A 61 5.94 3.03 11.44
CA CYS A 61 5.48 3.91 10.37
C CYS A 61 4.04 3.62 9.93
N ARG A 62 3.06 4.37 10.45
CA ARG A 62 1.63 4.15 10.14
C ARG A 62 1.27 4.09 8.65
N LEU A 63 2.05 4.73 7.77
CA LEU A 63 1.86 4.71 6.32
C LEU A 63 2.41 3.45 5.64
N ALA A 64 3.30 2.70 6.28
CA ALA A 64 3.77 1.43 5.74
C ALA A 64 2.63 0.42 5.72
N LEU A 65 2.37 -0.19 4.56
CA LEU A 65 1.63 -1.44 4.46
C LEU A 65 2.59 -2.57 4.83
N GLU A 66 2.51 -2.98 6.09
CA GLU A 66 3.55 -3.75 6.77
C GLU A 66 3.31 -5.25 6.79
N ASN A 67 2.08 -5.67 6.45
CA ASN A 67 1.63 -7.06 6.53
C ASN A 67 1.05 -7.56 5.20
N LEU A 68 1.69 -7.19 4.08
CA LEU A 68 1.42 -7.77 2.77
C LEU A 68 2.12 -9.12 2.62
N LEU A 69 1.71 -9.90 1.61
CA LEU A 69 2.36 -11.15 1.25
C LEU A 69 3.78 -10.92 0.73
N ASP A 70 4.64 -11.92 0.95
CA ASP A 70 6.05 -11.88 0.59
C ASP A 70 6.28 -11.55 -0.89
N GLU A 71 5.48 -12.13 -1.78
CA GLU A 71 5.52 -11.85 -3.22
C GLU A 71 5.39 -10.35 -3.53
N VAL A 72 4.59 -9.60 -2.77
CA VAL A 72 4.42 -8.16 -3.03
C VAL A 72 5.71 -7.40 -2.77
N TYR A 73 6.46 -7.78 -1.72
CA TYR A 73 7.71 -7.14 -1.37
C TYR A 73 8.90 -7.62 -2.20
N GLU A 74 8.87 -8.86 -2.67
CA GLU A 74 9.98 -9.52 -3.37
C GLU A 74 9.93 -9.34 -4.88
N THR A 75 8.75 -9.00 -5.43
CA THR A 75 8.58 -8.70 -6.84
C THR A 75 9.10 -7.31 -7.18
N GLU A 76 9.99 -7.21 -8.16
CA GLU A 76 10.34 -5.93 -8.78
C GLU A 76 9.23 -5.53 -9.77
N TRP A 77 8.31 -4.68 -9.32
CA TRP A 77 7.18 -4.22 -10.13
C TRP A 77 7.60 -3.20 -11.18
N ASP A 78 7.31 -3.46 -12.45
CA ASP A 78 7.45 -2.46 -13.53
C ASP A 78 6.34 -1.40 -13.48
N LEU A 79 5.15 -1.77 -13.00
CA LEU A 79 4.00 -0.88 -12.86
C LEU A 79 3.26 -1.18 -11.56
N ILE A 80 3.01 -0.13 -10.78
CA ILE A 80 2.09 -0.13 -9.66
C ILE A 80 0.99 0.87 -9.97
N MET A 81 -0.25 0.38 -10.07
CA MET A 81 -1.43 1.21 -10.27
C MET A 81 -2.18 1.36 -8.94
N ILE A 82 -2.55 2.60 -8.61
CA ILE A 82 -3.34 2.91 -7.41
C ILE A 82 -4.66 3.49 -7.89
N ASP A 83 -5.75 2.76 -7.67
CA ASP A 83 -7.07 3.16 -8.14
C ASP A 83 -7.61 4.42 -7.43
N ALA A 84 -8.36 5.22 -8.19
CA ALA A 84 -9.04 6.39 -7.69
C ALA A 84 -10.06 6.03 -6.59
N LEU A 85 -10.30 6.99 -5.69
CA LEU A 85 -11.30 6.84 -4.62
C LEU A 85 -12.71 6.77 -5.23
N ARG A 86 -13.53 5.84 -4.73
CA ARG A 86 -14.97 5.85 -5.00
C ARG A 86 -15.64 6.81 -4.01
N GLY A 87 -15.51 8.12 -4.25
CA GLY A 87 -16.12 9.16 -3.42
C GLY A 87 -15.30 9.56 -2.18
N TYR A 88 -15.85 10.47 -1.38
CA TYR A 88 -15.21 11.01 -0.18
C TYR A 88 -15.97 10.53 1.06
N PHE A 89 -15.34 9.64 1.83
CA PHE A 89 -15.85 9.13 3.10
C PHE A 89 -14.73 9.27 4.13
N ALA A 90 -14.97 9.90 5.28
CA ALA A 90 -13.88 10.24 6.20
C ALA A 90 -13.30 9.00 6.91
N GLU A 91 -14.13 7.98 7.09
CA GLU A 91 -13.83 6.75 7.83
C GLU A 91 -13.18 5.67 6.97
N VAL A 92 -13.19 5.82 5.64
CA VAL A 92 -12.56 4.85 4.75
C VAL A 92 -11.06 5.12 4.64
N SER A 93 -10.34 4.07 4.24
CA SER A 93 -8.91 4.19 4.03
C SER A 93 -8.61 5.04 2.80
N GLY A 94 -7.80 6.07 3.02
CA GLY A 94 -7.28 6.89 1.93
C GLY A 94 -6.19 6.16 1.15
N ARG A 95 -5.57 6.86 0.19
CA ARG A 95 -4.48 6.28 -0.64
C ARG A 95 -3.07 6.51 -0.10
N MET A 96 -2.92 7.24 1.00
CA MET A 96 -1.60 7.60 1.53
C MET A 96 -0.72 6.38 1.83
N GLY A 97 -1.28 5.30 2.38
CA GLY A 97 -0.52 4.09 2.67
C GLY A 97 -0.05 3.34 1.42
N ALA A 98 -0.91 3.25 0.40
CA ALA A 98 -0.57 2.66 -0.89
C ALA A 98 0.52 3.48 -1.61
N ILE A 99 0.36 4.80 -1.65
CA ILE A 99 1.33 5.73 -2.27
C ILE A 99 2.68 5.63 -1.57
N PHE A 100 2.69 5.69 -0.24
CA PHE A 100 3.91 5.57 0.54
C PHE A 100 4.61 4.23 0.27
N SER A 101 3.86 3.13 0.30
CA SER A 101 4.42 1.79 0.08
C SER A 101 4.98 1.64 -1.34
N ALA A 102 4.27 2.13 -2.36
CA ALA A 102 4.77 2.16 -3.73
C ALA A 102 6.07 2.97 -3.85
N ALA A 103 6.16 4.13 -3.20
CA ALA A 103 7.36 4.96 -3.22
C ALA A 103 8.57 4.27 -2.56
N ILE A 104 8.37 3.57 -1.43
CA ILE A 104 9.44 2.81 -0.78
C ILE A 104 9.88 1.61 -1.63
N MET A 105 8.94 0.88 -2.25
CA MET A 105 9.28 -0.20 -3.18
C MET A 105 10.08 0.32 -4.39
N ALA A 106 9.64 1.42 -4.99
CA ALA A 106 10.34 2.03 -6.12
C ALA A 106 11.76 2.50 -5.76
N ARG A 107 11.93 3.12 -4.58
CA ARG A 107 13.25 3.56 -4.09
C ARG A 107 14.21 2.40 -3.83
N ASN A 108 13.70 1.28 -3.33
CA ASN A 108 14.49 0.11 -2.97
C ASN A 108 14.69 -0.86 -4.14
N ARG A 109 14.24 -0.52 -5.35
CA ARG A 109 14.47 -1.32 -6.56
C ARG A 109 15.97 -1.53 -6.77
N LYS A 110 16.37 -2.77 -7.03
CA LYS A 110 17.78 -3.17 -7.16
C LYS A 110 18.24 -3.20 -8.61
N GLY A 111 17.33 -3.40 -9.56
CA GLY A 111 17.62 -3.31 -11.00
C GLY A 111 17.83 -1.87 -11.48
N SER A 112 18.79 -1.65 -12.38
CA SER A 112 18.93 -0.37 -13.08
C SER A 112 17.68 -0.10 -13.90
N GLY A 113 17.05 1.07 -13.70
CA GLY A 113 16.16 1.63 -14.70
C GLY A 113 16.92 1.67 -16.02
N LEU A 114 16.34 1.14 -17.09
CA LEU A 114 16.94 1.09 -18.42
C LEU A 114 17.57 2.46 -18.74
N ASN A 115 18.91 2.48 -18.85
CA ASN A 115 19.68 3.58 -19.42
C ASN A 115 19.82 3.35 -20.92
#